data_AF-A0A2I0QPZ6-F1
#
_entry.id   AF-A0A2I0QPZ6-F1
#
_cell.length_a   1.000
_cell.length_b   1.000
_cell.length_c   1.000
_cell.angle_alpha   90.00
_cell.angle_beta   90.00
_cell.angle_gamma   90.00
#
_symmetry.space_group_name_H-M   'P 1'
#
loop_
_entity.id
_entity.type
_entity.pdbx_description
1 polymer ?
#
loop_
_entity_poly.entity_id
_entity_poly.type
_entity_poly.pdbx_seq_one_letter_code
_entity_poly.pdbx_strand_id
1 'polypeptide(L)'
;MKRYEDSINFVDEILKQEKDSNKFYVVDLTLNEVFSGIKDEIKSVMLFEKGYPLSRWSDRRLIGELKLDEEFIIKIRDFIAHAFHELMKKIEILPVPYEDEGYFDVYASLILKNIAMQTQDAILLTTAILERADYFVTKDEYSVGRYKGVIKDKYDLEIICPEHGLNVLKRKVK
;
A
#
# COMPACT_ATOMS: atom_id res chain seq x y z
N MET A 1 11.46 7.42 -13.56
CA MET A 1 10.07 7.04 -13.92
C MET A 1 9.90 5.54 -14.21
N LYS A 2 10.72 4.89 -15.07
CA LYS A 2 10.57 3.46 -15.43
C LYS A 2 10.30 2.48 -14.26
N ARG A 3 10.88 2.73 -13.08
CA ARG A 3 10.72 1.84 -11.90
C ARG A 3 9.27 1.66 -11.46
N TYR A 4 8.36 2.62 -11.68
CA TYR A 4 6.96 2.56 -11.21
C TYR A 4 5.95 2.48 -12.34
N GLU A 5 6.42 2.32 -13.56
CA GLU A 5 5.60 2.35 -14.77
C GLU A 5 4.52 1.27 -14.74
N ASP A 6 4.85 0.04 -14.35
CA ASP A 6 3.87 -1.06 -14.28
C ASP A 6 2.81 -0.84 -13.20
N SER A 7 3.19 -0.26 -12.06
CA SER A 7 2.25 0.09 -10.99
C SER A 7 1.26 1.17 -11.44
N ILE A 8 1.77 2.20 -12.13
CA ILE A 8 0.95 3.30 -12.66
C ILE A 8 0.01 2.75 -13.74
N ASN A 9 0.53 2.00 -14.70
CA ASN A 9 -0.26 1.40 -15.77
C ASN A 9 -1.34 0.46 -15.24
N PHE A 10 -1.05 -0.30 -14.17
CA PHE A 10 -2.02 -1.17 -13.52
C PHE A 10 -3.17 -0.37 -12.89
N VAL A 11 -2.86 0.68 -12.14
CA VAL A 11 -3.89 1.56 -11.55
C VAL A 11 -4.70 2.27 -12.64
N ASP A 12 -4.04 2.80 -13.68
CA ASP A 12 -4.71 3.45 -14.81
C ASP A 12 -5.68 2.50 -15.53
N GLU A 13 -5.32 1.22 -15.65
CA GLU A 13 -6.20 0.21 -16.23
C GLU A 13 -7.40 -0.05 -15.31
N ILE A 14 -7.20 -0.21 -13.99
CA ILE A 14 -8.29 -0.35 -13.00
C ILE A 14 -9.29 0.81 -13.13
N LEU A 15 -8.80 2.04 -13.25
CA LEU A 15 -9.66 3.23 -13.32
C LEU A 15 -10.50 3.27 -14.61
N LYS A 16 -10.06 2.62 -15.69
CA LYS A 16 -10.79 2.51 -16.97
C LYS A 16 -11.82 1.38 -17.00
N GLN A 17 -11.68 0.36 -16.14
CA GLN A 17 -12.59 -0.78 -16.10
C GLN A 17 -14.01 -0.35 -15.71
N GLU A 18 -15.03 -1.05 -16.22
CA GLU A 18 -16.40 -0.90 -15.75
C GLU A 18 -16.52 -1.42 -14.31
N LYS A 19 -17.32 -0.73 -13.48
CA LYS A 19 -17.35 -0.92 -12.01
C LYS A 19 -17.79 -2.34 -11.61
N ASP A 20 -18.56 -3.02 -12.44
CA ASP A 20 -19.12 -4.33 -12.11
C ASP A 20 -18.27 -5.51 -12.63
N SER A 21 -17.17 -5.23 -13.34
CA SER A 21 -16.32 -6.28 -13.93
C SER A 21 -15.42 -6.98 -12.92
N ASN A 22 -14.85 -6.21 -11.98
CA ASN A 22 -13.93 -6.67 -10.95
C ASN A 22 -14.07 -5.76 -9.73
N LYS A 23 -13.87 -6.32 -8.54
CA LYS A 23 -13.81 -5.55 -7.29
C LYS A 23 -12.35 -5.29 -6.93
N PHE A 24 -12.07 -4.07 -6.51
CA PHE A 24 -10.73 -3.64 -6.14
C PHE A 24 -10.77 -3.05 -4.75
N TYR A 25 -9.78 -3.41 -3.94
CA TYR A 25 -9.71 -3.04 -2.54
C TYR A 25 -8.34 -2.45 -2.22
N VAL A 26 -8.33 -1.47 -1.32
CA VAL A 26 -7.15 -1.06 -0.56
C VAL A 26 -7.52 -1.02 0.92
N VAL A 27 -6.55 -1.22 1.79
CA VAL A 27 -6.80 -1.15 3.24
C VAL A 27 -6.56 0.29 3.69
N ASP A 28 -7.34 0.77 4.65
CA ASP A 28 -7.17 2.11 5.25
C ASP A 28 -5.75 2.38 5.76
N LEU A 29 -5.04 1.35 6.20
CA LEU A 29 -3.62 1.41 6.58
C LEU A 29 -2.74 1.98 5.45
N THR A 30 -3.07 1.73 4.18
CA THR A 30 -2.35 2.29 3.04
C THR A 30 -2.41 3.82 2.99
N LEU A 31 -3.46 4.45 3.54
CA LEU A 31 -3.51 5.91 3.69
C LEU A 31 -2.36 6.41 4.58
N ASN A 32 -2.10 5.73 5.69
CA ASN A 32 -1.04 6.10 6.62
C ASN A 32 0.34 6.00 5.96
N GLU A 33 0.53 5.01 5.08
CA GLU A 33 1.77 4.85 4.31
C GLU A 33 1.98 6.00 3.33
N VAL A 34 0.93 6.45 2.64
CA VAL A 34 1.01 7.61 1.73
C VAL A 34 1.39 8.88 2.50
N PHE A 35 0.73 9.15 3.63
CA PHE A 35 1.07 10.31 4.46
C PHE A 35 2.50 10.21 5.02
N SER A 36 2.94 9.02 5.45
CA SER A 36 4.30 8.84 5.96
C SER A 36 5.35 9.03 4.88
N GLY A 37 5.12 8.49 3.68
CA GLY A 37 6.01 8.65 2.53
C GLY A 37 6.15 10.12 2.13
N ILE A 38 5.03 10.84 2.01
CA ILE A 38 5.05 12.27 1.68
C ILE A 38 5.75 13.08 2.77
N LYS A 39 5.49 12.79 4.05
CA LYS A 39 6.19 13.41 5.18
C LYS A 39 7.70 13.20 5.10
N ASP A 40 8.16 11.99 4.75
CA ASP A 40 9.58 11.68 4.63
C ASP A 40 10.25 12.38 3.44
N GLU A 41 9.55 12.52 2.31
CA GLU A 41 10.01 13.32 1.17
C GLU A 41 10.12 14.80 1.51
N ILE A 42 9.09 15.38 2.15
CA ILE A 42 9.10 16.78 2.59
C ILE A 42 10.26 17.03 3.57
N LYS A 43 10.44 16.15 4.55
CA LYS A 43 11.58 16.19 5.47
C LYS A 43 12.90 16.20 4.71
N SER A 44 13.05 15.33 3.72
CA SER A 44 14.27 15.24 2.90
C SER A 44 14.54 16.54 2.15
N VAL A 45 13.52 17.14 1.54
CA VAL A 45 13.64 18.45 0.86
C VAL A 45 14.05 19.55 1.83
N MET A 46 13.39 19.66 2.99
CA MET A 46 13.71 20.69 3.98
C MET A 46 15.14 20.56 4.53
N LEU A 47 15.60 19.32 4.77
CA LEU A 47 16.95 19.06 5.23
C LEU A 47 18.00 19.42 4.18
N PHE A 48 17.70 19.11 2.93
CA PHE A 48 18.53 19.47 1.79
C PHE A 48 18.64 20.98 1.61
N GLU A 49 17.51 21.70 1.62
CA GLU A 49 17.49 23.16 1.50
C GLU A 49 18.25 23.88 2.61
N LYS A 50 18.22 23.33 3.83
CA LYS A 50 19.00 23.84 4.98
C LYS A 50 20.49 23.47 4.93
N GLY A 51 20.94 22.73 3.91
CA GLY A 51 22.34 22.34 3.74
C GLY A 51 22.83 21.29 4.74
N TYR A 52 21.92 20.52 5.35
CA TYR A 52 22.33 19.49 6.30
C TYR A 52 22.90 18.26 5.58
N PRO A 53 24.07 17.74 6.00
CA PRO A 53 24.65 16.55 5.38
C PRO A 53 23.79 15.32 5.68
N LEU A 54 23.69 14.40 4.71
CA LEU A 54 22.87 13.18 4.79
C LEU A 54 23.11 12.36 6.09
N SER A 55 24.36 12.32 6.56
CA SER A 55 24.74 11.63 7.81
C SER A 55 24.07 12.19 9.08
N ARG A 56 23.46 13.38 9.02
CA ARG A 56 22.77 14.04 10.13
C ARG A 56 21.25 13.95 10.04
N TRP A 57 20.71 13.38 8.96
CA TRP A 57 19.27 13.38 8.70
C TRP A 57 18.47 12.50 9.68
N SER A 58 19.14 11.63 10.43
CA SER A 58 18.54 10.83 11.51
C SER A 58 18.61 11.49 12.89
N ASP A 59 19.22 12.69 13.04
CA ASP A 59 19.31 13.38 14.33
C ASP A 59 17.93 13.91 14.75
N ARG A 60 17.35 13.33 15.81
CA ARG A 60 16.01 13.66 16.30
C ARG A 60 15.87 15.12 16.74
N ARG A 61 16.94 15.76 17.21
CA ARG A 61 16.90 17.16 17.65
C ARG A 61 16.70 18.07 16.45
N LEU A 62 17.46 17.80 15.39
CA LEU A 62 17.39 18.51 14.13
C LEU A 62 16.02 18.32 13.47
N ILE A 63 15.50 17.08 13.47
CA ILE A 63 14.16 16.78 12.96
C ILE A 63 13.09 17.54 13.77
N GLY A 64 13.24 17.62 15.09
CA GLY A 64 12.28 18.31 15.98
C GLY A 64 12.18 19.82 15.73
N GLU A 65 13.16 20.42 15.07
CA GLU A 65 13.14 21.84 14.67
C GLU A 65 12.45 22.06 13.31
N LEU A 66 12.17 21.01 12.55
CA LEU A 66 11.44 21.13 11.29
C LEU A 66 9.98 21.41 11.59
N LYS A 67 9.50 22.56 11.12
CA LYS A 67 8.09 22.94 11.17
C LYS A 67 7.61 23.23 9.76
N LEU A 68 6.47 22.67 9.42
CA LEU A 68 5.75 23.02 8.20
C LEU A 68 4.78 24.14 8.51
N ASP A 69 4.65 25.04 7.54
CA ASP A 69 3.60 26.04 7.54
C ASP A 69 2.21 25.38 7.45
N GLU A 70 1.23 25.94 8.15
CA GLU A 70 -0.11 25.36 8.25
C GLU A 70 -0.86 25.39 6.91
N GLU A 71 -0.69 26.45 6.10
CA GLU A 71 -1.27 26.48 4.76
C GLU A 71 -0.66 25.40 3.87
N PHE A 72 0.64 25.14 4.00
CA PHE A 72 1.29 24.07 3.27
C PHE A 72 0.79 22.68 3.69
N ILE A 73 0.57 22.45 4.99
CA ILE A 73 -0.05 21.22 5.51
C ILE A 73 -1.44 21.02 4.89
N ILE A 74 -2.26 22.08 4.87
CA ILE A 74 -3.60 22.05 4.27
C ILE A 74 -3.53 21.70 2.78
N LYS A 75 -2.61 22.32 2.02
CA LYS A 75 -2.43 22.03 0.59
C LYS A 75 -2.07 20.56 0.34
N ILE A 76 -1.17 19.99 1.13
CA ILE A 76 -0.79 18.57 1.01
C ILE A 76 -1.97 17.67 1.34
N ARG A 77 -2.67 17.93 2.45
CA ARG A 77 -3.86 17.17 2.86
C ARG A 77 -4.90 17.16 1.74
N ASP A 78 -5.23 18.33 1.20
CA ASP A 78 -6.27 18.47 0.18
C ASP A 78 -5.88 17.81 -1.14
N PHE A 79 -4.59 17.88 -1.52
CA PHE A 79 -4.06 17.16 -2.68
C PHE A 79 -4.21 15.64 -2.52
N ILE A 80 -3.81 15.09 -1.36
CA ILE A 80 -3.94 13.65 -1.07
C ILE A 80 -5.42 13.25 -1.05
N ALA A 81 -6.26 14.02 -0.36
CA ALA A 81 -7.69 13.75 -0.25
C ALA A 81 -8.38 13.74 -1.63
N HIS A 82 -8.02 14.67 -2.52
CA HIS A 82 -8.51 14.69 -3.88
C HIS A 82 -8.09 13.44 -4.66
N ALA A 83 -6.81 13.04 -4.60
CA ALA A 83 -6.33 11.84 -5.27
C ALA A 83 -7.05 10.57 -4.77
N PHE A 84 -7.27 10.44 -3.46
CA PHE A 84 -8.03 9.33 -2.89
C PHE A 84 -9.51 9.38 -3.28
N HIS A 85 -10.11 10.58 -3.37
CA HIS A 85 -11.49 10.71 -3.83
C HIS A 85 -11.67 10.16 -5.25
N GLU A 86 -10.72 10.44 -6.16
CA GLU A 86 -10.73 9.88 -7.51
C GLU A 86 -10.55 8.36 -7.50
N LEU A 87 -9.62 7.85 -6.69
CA LEU A 87 -9.38 6.41 -6.51
C LEU A 87 -10.65 5.69 -6.01
N MET A 88 -11.33 6.27 -5.02
CA MET A 88 -12.50 5.70 -4.36
C MET A 88 -13.72 5.57 -5.26
N LYS A 89 -13.73 6.18 -6.45
CA LYS A 89 -14.78 5.98 -7.45
C LYS A 89 -14.80 4.54 -7.98
N LYS A 90 -13.65 3.85 -7.92
CA LYS A 90 -13.43 2.52 -8.49
C LYS A 90 -12.91 1.49 -7.49
N ILE A 91 -12.18 1.95 -6.47
CA ILE A 91 -11.52 1.10 -5.48
C ILE A 91 -12.18 1.34 -4.13
N GLU A 92 -12.57 0.27 -3.45
CA GLU A 92 -13.14 0.34 -2.11
C GLU A 92 -12.01 0.38 -1.05
N ILE A 93 -12.14 1.26 -0.06
CA ILE A 93 -11.22 1.29 1.09
C ILE A 93 -11.82 0.45 2.21
N LEU A 94 -11.13 -0.60 2.58
CA LEU A 94 -11.53 -1.49 3.66
C LEU A 94 -10.84 -1.08 4.97
N PRO A 95 -11.59 -1.00 6.09
CA PRO A 95 -10.97 -0.90 7.40
C PRO A 95 -10.20 -2.19 7.73
N VAL A 96 -9.20 -2.12 8.60
CA VAL A 96 -8.60 -3.35 9.13
C VAL A 96 -9.67 -4.14 9.91
N PRO A 97 -9.89 -5.43 9.58
CA PRO A 97 -11.02 -6.21 10.12
C PRO A 97 -10.71 -6.80 11.50
N TYR A 98 -10.30 -5.98 12.48
CA TYR A 98 -9.99 -6.45 13.84
C TYR A 98 -11.18 -7.09 14.58
N GLU A 99 -12.40 -6.76 14.14
CA GLU A 99 -13.65 -7.28 14.71
C GLU A 99 -14.05 -8.64 14.10
N ASP A 100 -13.40 -9.09 13.03
CA ASP A 100 -13.65 -10.40 12.44
C ASP A 100 -13.12 -11.51 13.35
N GLU A 101 -13.95 -12.51 13.65
CA GLU A 101 -13.60 -13.61 14.56
C GLU A 101 -12.36 -14.39 14.08
N GLY A 102 -12.15 -14.49 12.76
CA GLY A 102 -11.00 -15.16 12.15
C GLY A 102 -9.73 -14.30 12.06
N TYR A 103 -9.80 -13.02 12.42
CA TYR A 103 -8.68 -12.09 12.27
C TYR A 103 -7.40 -12.57 12.94
N PHE A 104 -7.47 -12.87 14.24
CA PHE A 104 -6.29 -13.26 15.00
C PHE A 104 -5.75 -14.62 14.57
N ASP A 105 -6.60 -15.54 14.11
CA ASP A 105 -6.18 -16.84 13.62
C ASP A 105 -5.36 -16.72 12.33
N VAL A 106 -5.87 -15.93 11.36
CA VAL A 106 -5.14 -15.67 10.11
C VAL A 106 -3.87 -14.88 10.41
N TYR A 107 -4.00 -13.73 11.09
CA TYR A 107 -2.90 -12.82 11.38
C TYR A 107 -1.77 -13.49 12.16
N ALA A 108 -2.07 -14.17 13.27
CA ALA A 108 -1.05 -14.87 14.06
C ALA A 108 -0.35 -15.94 13.23
N SER A 109 -1.09 -16.66 12.37
CA SER A 109 -0.49 -17.68 11.53
C SER A 109 0.39 -17.12 10.41
N LEU A 110 0.18 -15.87 9.99
CA LEU A 110 1.07 -15.17 9.07
C LEU A 110 2.30 -14.64 9.82
N ILE A 111 2.11 -13.80 10.84
CA ILE A 111 3.22 -13.08 11.48
C ILE A 111 4.12 -13.97 12.33
N LEU A 112 3.56 -14.96 13.03
CA LEU A 112 4.36 -15.83 13.93
C LEU A 112 5.03 -16.98 13.20
N LYS A 113 4.42 -17.48 12.11
CA LYS A 113 5.08 -18.50 11.27
C LYS A 113 6.13 -17.89 10.34
N ASN A 114 5.96 -16.61 9.99
CA ASN A 114 6.85 -15.89 9.10
C ASN A 114 7.52 -14.75 9.85
N ILE A 115 8.48 -15.09 10.72
CA ILE A 115 9.14 -14.13 11.64
C ILE A 115 9.73 -12.89 10.93
N ALA A 116 10.10 -13.01 9.65
CA ALA A 116 10.64 -11.90 8.86
C ALA A 116 9.56 -11.02 8.18
N MET A 117 8.29 -11.40 8.24
CA MET A 117 7.17 -10.61 7.71
C MET A 117 6.95 -9.38 8.57
N GLN A 118 6.71 -8.23 7.95
CA GLN A 118 6.39 -7.01 8.69
C GLN A 118 4.93 -7.03 9.15
N THR A 119 4.65 -6.33 10.25
CA THR A 119 3.31 -6.19 10.82
C THR A 119 2.31 -5.65 9.79
N GLN A 120 2.71 -4.65 9.01
CA GLN A 120 1.85 -4.03 8.00
C GLN A 120 1.50 -5.03 6.88
N ASP A 121 2.49 -5.74 6.33
CA ASP A 121 2.26 -6.78 5.32
C ASP A 121 1.31 -7.87 5.81
N ALA A 122 1.50 -8.31 7.06
CA ALA A 122 0.64 -9.32 7.67
C ALA A 122 -0.80 -8.82 7.82
N ILE A 123 -1.02 -7.55 8.19
CA ILE A 123 -2.36 -6.94 8.25
C ILE A 123 -2.99 -6.91 6.85
N LEU A 124 -2.27 -6.42 5.83
CA LEU A 124 -2.77 -6.32 4.46
C LEU A 124 -3.16 -7.70 3.88
N LEU A 125 -2.33 -8.71 4.13
CA LEU A 125 -2.59 -10.10 3.72
C LEU A 125 -3.78 -10.69 4.48
N THR A 126 -3.87 -10.47 5.79
CA THR A 126 -5.04 -10.91 6.57
C THR A 126 -6.33 -10.33 6.01
N THR A 127 -6.37 -9.03 5.72
CA THR A 127 -7.56 -8.40 5.12
C THR A 127 -7.90 -9.06 3.78
N ALA A 128 -6.92 -9.24 2.88
CA ALA A 128 -7.16 -9.88 1.59
C ALA A 128 -7.69 -11.33 1.71
N ILE A 129 -7.21 -12.08 2.70
CA ILE A 129 -7.66 -13.46 2.97
C ILE A 129 -9.11 -13.46 3.48
N LEU A 130 -9.45 -12.60 4.44
CA LEU A 130 -10.79 -12.56 5.04
C LEU A 130 -11.84 -12.09 4.02
N GLU A 131 -11.48 -11.17 3.13
CA GLU A 131 -12.30 -10.73 2.00
C GLU A 131 -12.38 -11.75 0.86
N ARG A 132 -11.68 -12.89 0.98
CA ARG A 132 -11.61 -13.93 -0.06
C ARG A 132 -11.18 -13.37 -1.41
N ALA A 133 -10.21 -12.46 -1.40
CA ALA A 133 -9.67 -11.89 -2.62
C ALA A 133 -8.98 -12.96 -3.46
N ASP A 134 -9.17 -12.93 -4.78
CA ASP A 134 -8.45 -13.83 -5.69
C ASP A 134 -6.96 -13.50 -5.74
N TYR A 135 -6.63 -12.20 -5.67
CA TYR A 135 -5.30 -11.67 -5.88
C TYR A 135 -4.90 -10.64 -4.82
N PHE A 136 -3.65 -10.72 -4.38
CA PHE A 136 -2.97 -9.67 -3.63
C PHE A 136 -1.89 -9.06 -4.51
N VAL A 137 -2.08 -7.81 -4.92
CA VAL A 137 -1.16 -7.14 -5.86
C VAL A 137 -0.16 -6.31 -5.07
N THR A 138 1.12 -6.66 -5.16
CA THR A 138 2.21 -5.92 -4.49
C THR A 138 3.47 -5.88 -5.33
N LYS A 139 4.25 -4.83 -5.14
CA LYS A 139 5.60 -4.71 -5.73
C LYS A 139 6.68 -5.29 -4.82
N ASP A 140 6.37 -5.54 -3.55
CA ASP A 140 7.34 -6.12 -2.61
C ASP A 140 7.39 -7.64 -2.75
N GLU A 141 8.07 -8.09 -3.81
CA GLU A 141 8.31 -9.51 -4.05
C GLU A 141 9.26 -10.13 -3.02
N TYR A 142 10.07 -9.34 -2.33
CA TYR A 142 11.07 -9.88 -1.40
C TYR A 142 10.45 -10.24 -0.06
N SER A 143 9.65 -9.33 0.52
CA SER A 143 9.02 -9.52 1.82
C SER A 143 7.83 -10.48 1.73
N VAL A 144 6.99 -10.32 0.70
CA VAL A 144 5.74 -11.07 0.56
C VAL A 144 5.92 -12.30 -0.35
N GLY A 145 6.73 -12.20 -1.41
CA GLY A 145 6.89 -13.26 -2.41
C GLY A 145 7.53 -14.54 -1.87
N ARG A 146 8.35 -14.46 -0.81
CA ARG A 146 8.90 -15.64 -0.11
C ARG A 146 7.80 -16.59 0.40
N TYR A 147 6.62 -16.05 0.70
CA TYR A 147 5.51 -16.80 1.31
C TYR A 147 4.38 -17.10 0.32
N LYS A 148 4.55 -16.75 -0.96
CA LYS A 148 3.50 -16.90 -1.99
C LYS A 148 2.93 -18.33 -2.05
N GLY A 149 3.79 -19.35 -2.03
CA GLY A 149 3.35 -20.75 -2.08
C GLY A 149 2.50 -21.14 -0.88
N VAL A 150 2.98 -20.86 0.34
CA VAL A 150 2.26 -21.18 1.59
C VAL A 150 0.92 -20.45 1.67
N ILE A 151 0.88 -19.18 1.25
CA ILE A 151 -0.35 -18.38 1.26
C ILE A 151 -1.34 -18.93 0.24
N LYS A 152 -0.89 -19.28 -0.98
CA LYS A 152 -1.76 -19.86 -2.01
C LYS A 152 -2.31 -21.22 -1.58
N ASP A 153 -1.46 -22.09 -1.04
CA ASP A 153 -1.88 -23.45 -0.63
C ASP A 153 -2.87 -23.42 0.54
N LYS A 154 -2.69 -22.49 1.49
CA LYS A 154 -3.50 -22.44 2.72
C LYS A 154 -4.77 -21.60 2.56
N TYR A 155 -4.72 -20.52 1.80
CA TYR A 155 -5.76 -19.49 1.76
C TYR A 155 -6.33 -19.22 0.37
N ASP A 156 -5.82 -19.91 -0.66
CA ASP A 156 -6.19 -19.71 -2.06
C ASP A 156 -5.94 -18.29 -2.61
N LEU A 157 -5.19 -17.45 -1.88
CA LEU A 157 -4.84 -16.09 -2.29
C LEU A 157 -3.59 -16.08 -3.18
N GLU A 158 -3.69 -15.55 -4.40
CA GLU A 158 -2.53 -15.43 -5.29
C GLU A 158 -1.83 -14.07 -5.17
N ILE A 159 -0.55 -14.10 -4.77
CA ILE A 159 0.27 -12.88 -4.68
C ILE A 159 0.90 -12.60 -6.05
N ILE A 160 0.63 -11.43 -6.63
CA ILE A 160 1.12 -11.06 -7.96
C ILE A 160 1.73 -9.66 -7.98
N CYS A 161 2.63 -9.42 -8.93
CA CYS A 161 3.15 -8.08 -9.19
C CYS A 161 2.19 -7.28 -10.11
N PRO A 162 2.30 -5.94 -10.16
CA PRO A 162 1.43 -5.11 -10.99
C PRO A 162 1.46 -5.47 -12.49
N GLU A 163 2.61 -5.89 -13.03
CA GLU A 163 2.73 -6.34 -14.43
C GLU A 163 1.84 -7.57 -14.70
N HIS A 164 1.89 -8.57 -13.81
CA HIS A 164 1.01 -9.73 -13.89
C HIS A 164 -0.46 -9.35 -13.68
N GLY A 165 -0.75 -8.44 -12.75
CA GLY A 165 -2.10 -7.89 -12.55
C GLY A 165 -2.68 -7.25 -13.80
N LEU A 166 -1.87 -6.48 -14.53
CA LEU A 166 -2.26 -5.86 -15.80
C LEU A 166 -2.64 -6.93 -16.85
N ASN A 167 -1.89 -8.03 -16.91
CA ASN A 167 -2.19 -9.14 -17.81
C ASN A 167 -3.48 -9.87 -17.42
N VAL A 168 -3.76 -10.03 -16.12
CA VAL A 168 -5.01 -10.61 -15.61
C VAL A 168 -6.20 -9.73 -16.02
N LEU A 169 -6.10 -8.41 -15.83
CA LEU A 169 -7.15 -7.47 -16.23
C LEU A 169 -7.41 -7.52 -17.74
N LYS A 170 -6.36 -7.44 -18.56
CA LYS A 170 -6.49 -7.45 -20.03
C LYS A 170 -7.06 -8.75 -20.60
N ARG A 171 -6.85 -9.89 -19.94
CA ARG A 171 -7.41 -11.19 -20.36
C ARG A 171 -8.91 -11.31 -20.08
N LYS A 172 -9.42 -10.65 -19.04
CA LYS A 172 -10.86 -10.66 -18.69
C LYS A 172 -11.72 -9.73 -19.56
N VAL A 173 -11.12 -8.81 -20.31
CA VAL A 173 -11.81 -7.85 -21.20
C VAL A 173 -12.03 -8.42 -22.62
N LYS A 174 -11.49 -9.60 -22.93
CA LYS A 174 -11.74 -10.32 -24.19
C LYS A 174 -12.85 -11.35 -24.03
#